data_AF-A0AAW2LGD9-F1
#
_entry.id   AF-A0AAW2LGD9-F1
#
_cell.length_a   1.000
_cell.length_b   1.000
_cell.length_c   1.000
_cell.angle_alpha   90.00
_cell.angle_beta   90.00
_cell.angle_gamma   90.00
#
_symmetry.space_group_name_H-M   'P 1'
#
loop_
_entity.id
_entity.type
_entity.pdbx_description
1 polymer ?
#
loop_
_entity_poly.entity_id
_entity_poly.type
_entity_poly.pdbx_seq_one_letter_code
_entity_poly.pdbx_strand_id
1 'polypeptide(L)'
;MQKCSPPWQVLDLVANHLDPGTLATAACVCKSWSVSMSSDHLWQPLCSSTYRSLSNLPAAASDVSYSKLYSLGRAADKRRVQKPLKPHLSLHDLFFAVDVQTSRESVVTVVKPGGELKVDKNGVFRFDIEVESEKLVGFEALDSLRITWNVVLEGFKGVFTMMDCKGKGSFVLGLEGWFSKELPPAGCCSSEAASGLVADLRLGLRESGGKVVVEKMSVGVLSIVSWRYVCVDDGLRYLQHFLLPCNV
;
A
#
# COMPACT_ATOMS: atom_id res chain seq x y z
N MET A 1 43.95 -3.59 -46.93
CA MET A 1 42.47 -3.54 -46.96
C MET A 1 42.01 -2.34 -46.15
N GLN A 2 41.56 -1.28 -46.82
CA GLN A 2 41.07 -0.07 -46.17
C GLN A 2 39.65 -0.36 -45.67
N LYS A 3 39.44 -0.34 -44.35
CA LYS A 3 38.09 -0.47 -43.76
C LYS A 3 37.33 0.82 -44.06
N CYS A 4 36.50 0.83 -45.11
CA CYS A 4 35.49 1.86 -45.27
C CYS A 4 34.44 1.65 -44.18
N SER A 5 34.46 2.50 -43.16
CA SER A 5 33.31 2.63 -42.26
C SER A 5 32.11 3.07 -43.10
N PRO A 6 30.92 2.49 -42.91
CA PRO A 6 29.73 2.95 -43.62
C PRO A 6 29.51 4.45 -43.36
N PRO A 7 29.05 5.23 -44.35
CA PRO A 7 28.68 6.62 -44.14
C PRO A 7 27.69 6.72 -42.97
N TRP A 8 27.87 7.69 -42.09
CA TRP A 8 27.01 7.86 -40.90
C TRP A 8 25.53 8.02 -41.27
N GLN A 9 25.24 8.51 -42.48
CA GLN A 9 23.89 8.61 -43.04
C GLN A 9 23.20 7.24 -43.23
N VAL A 10 23.96 6.17 -43.47
CA VAL A 10 23.41 4.81 -43.59
C VAL A 10 22.96 4.30 -42.22
N LEU A 11 23.69 4.67 -41.15
CA LEU A 11 23.32 4.32 -39.79
C LEU A 11 22.02 5.02 -39.36
N ASP A 12 21.83 6.28 -39.76
CA ASP A 12 20.59 7.02 -39.51
C ASP A 12 19.38 6.41 -40.22
N LEU A 13 19.54 5.95 -41.47
CA LEU A 13 18.47 5.25 -42.19
C LEU A 13 18.08 3.94 -41.51
N VAL A 14 19.06 3.15 -41.08
CA VAL A 14 18.79 1.90 -40.35
C VAL A 14 18.14 2.21 -38.99
N ALA A 15 18.62 3.24 -38.28
CA ALA A 15 18.11 3.63 -36.97
C ALA A 15 16.62 3.98 -36.97
N ASN A 16 16.11 4.59 -38.05
CA ASN A 16 14.68 4.89 -38.22
C ASN A 16 13.77 3.65 -38.28
N HIS A 17 14.33 2.47 -38.53
CA HIS A 17 13.59 1.20 -38.56
C HIS A 17 13.74 0.38 -37.27
N LEU A 18 14.55 0.84 -36.30
CA LEU A 18 14.76 0.14 -35.04
C LEU A 18 13.70 0.54 -34.02
N ASP A 19 13.26 -0.42 -33.21
CA ASP A 19 12.47 -0.09 -32.02
C ASP A 19 13.36 0.59 -30.97
N PRO A 20 12.77 1.37 -30.04
CA PRO A 20 13.52 2.12 -29.03
C PRO A 20 14.45 1.26 -28.16
N GLY A 21 14.10 0.00 -27.90
CA GLY A 21 14.94 -0.93 -27.14
C GLY A 21 16.16 -1.37 -27.92
N THR A 22 15.99 -1.69 -29.21
CA THR A 22 17.09 -2.04 -30.11
C THR A 22 18.01 -0.83 -30.36
N LEU A 23 17.45 0.36 -30.53
CA LEU A 23 18.23 1.60 -30.70
C LEU A 23 19.10 1.90 -29.47
N ALA A 24 18.54 1.77 -28.27
CA ALA A 24 19.29 1.92 -27.02
C ALA A 24 20.41 0.87 -26.88
N THR A 25 20.14 -0.38 -27.29
CA THR A 25 21.15 -1.46 -27.26
C THR A 25 22.27 -1.20 -28.26
N ALA A 26 21.94 -0.72 -29.47
CA ALA A 26 22.90 -0.34 -30.50
C ALA A 26 23.82 0.80 -30.04
N ALA A 27 23.30 1.78 -29.30
CA ALA A 27 24.10 2.87 -28.73
C ALA A 27 25.23 2.39 -27.80
N CYS A 28 25.12 1.18 -27.23
CA CYS A 28 26.12 0.61 -26.32
C CYS A 28 27.28 -0.12 -27.02
N VAL A 29 27.25 -0.27 -28.35
CA VAL A 29 28.22 -1.09 -29.09
C VAL A 29 29.61 -0.46 -29.15
N CYS A 30 29.70 0.84 -29.47
CA CYS A 30 30.95 1.60 -29.47
C CYS A 30 30.68 3.12 -29.40
N LYS A 31 31.72 3.94 -29.21
CA LYS A 31 31.58 5.41 -29.12
C LYS A 31 30.87 6.02 -30.34
N SER A 32 31.20 5.56 -31.55
CA SER A 32 30.56 6.08 -32.77
C SER A 32 29.07 5.75 -32.81
N TRP A 33 28.69 4.52 -32.47
CA TRP A 33 27.29 4.10 -32.42
C TRP A 33 26.53 4.81 -31.29
N SER A 34 27.19 5.05 -30.16
CA SER A 34 26.62 5.84 -29.06
C SER A 34 26.21 7.22 -29.52
N VAL A 35 27.10 7.95 -30.21
CA VAL A 35 26.78 9.30 -30.72
C VAL A 35 25.66 9.25 -31.75
N SER A 36 25.76 8.37 -32.76
CA SER A 36 24.75 8.28 -33.82
C SER A 36 23.38 7.86 -33.27
N MET A 37 23.31 6.75 -32.54
CA MET A 37 22.05 6.18 -32.06
C MET A 37 21.41 6.97 -30.90
N SER A 38 22.15 7.90 -30.27
CA SER A 38 21.59 8.80 -29.24
C SER A 38 21.15 10.16 -29.80
N SER A 39 21.26 10.38 -31.11
CA SER A 39 20.96 11.67 -31.73
C SER A 39 19.47 12.02 -31.66
N ASP A 40 19.16 13.27 -31.32
CA ASP A 40 17.79 13.68 -30.95
C ASP A 40 16.77 13.56 -32.08
N HIS A 41 17.17 13.71 -33.34
CA HIS A 41 16.25 13.54 -34.47
C HIS A 41 15.69 12.13 -34.57
N LEU A 42 16.40 11.11 -34.08
CA LEU A 42 15.92 9.73 -34.00
C LEU A 42 14.93 9.54 -32.84
N TRP A 43 15.19 10.18 -31.69
CA TRP A 43 14.39 10.02 -30.48
C TRP A 43 13.15 10.93 -30.43
N GLN A 44 13.16 12.08 -31.13
CA GLN A 44 12.05 13.01 -31.18
C GLN A 44 10.73 12.37 -31.67
N PRO A 45 10.67 11.67 -32.82
CA PRO A 45 9.44 11.03 -33.27
C PRO A 45 8.98 9.89 -32.33
N LEU A 46 9.93 9.15 -31.75
CA LEU A 46 9.65 8.08 -30.78
C LEU A 46 9.06 8.65 -29.48
N CYS A 47 9.62 9.75 -28.97
CA CYS A 47 9.12 10.43 -27.79
C CYS A 47 7.76 11.09 -28.05
N SER A 48 7.57 11.71 -29.22
CA SER A 48 6.31 12.38 -29.56
C SER A 48 5.14 11.41 -29.77
N SER A 49 5.42 10.20 -30.24
CA SER A 49 4.42 9.14 -30.40
C SER A 49 4.07 8.44 -29.09
N THR A 50 5.06 8.17 -28.22
CA THR A 50 4.84 7.40 -26.97
C THR A 50 4.55 8.28 -25.75
N TYR A 51 5.24 9.42 -25.63
CA TYR A 51 5.22 10.31 -24.46
C TYR A 51 4.99 11.77 -24.87
N ARG A 52 3.83 12.03 -25.49
CA ARG A 52 3.47 13.35 -26.06
C ARG A 52 3.59 14.52 -25.07
N SER A 53 3.28 14.31 -23.80
CA SER A 53 3.42 15.37 -22.79
C SER A 53 4.89 15.70 -22.50
N LEU A 54 5.77 14.71 -22.52
CA LEU A 54 7.20 14.89 -22.30
C LEU A 54 7.87 15.52 -23.52
N SER A 55 7.46 15.17 -24.74
CA SER A 55 8.04 15.73 -25.97
C SER A 55 7.83 17.24 -26.14
N ASN A 56 6.92 17.84 -25.38
CA ASN A 56 6.66 19.27 -25.37
C ASN A 56 7.56 20.04 -24.37
N LEU A 57 8.23 19.32 -23.44
CA LEU A 57 9.07 19.95 -22.42
C LEU A 57 10.28 20.73 -22.97
N PRO A 58 10.94 20.33 -24.08
CA PRO A 58 12.02 21.12 -24.66
C PRO A 58 11.61 22.54 -25.05
N ALA A 59 10.33 22.78 -25.35
CA ALA A 59 9.80 24.11 -25.62
C ALA A 59 9.70 24.99 -24.36
N ALA A 60 9.64 24.38 -23.17
CA ALA A 60 9.57 25.05 -21.88
C ALA A 60 10.92 25.09 -21.14
N ALA A 61 11.81 24.12 -21.40
CA ALA A 61 13.14 24.00 -20.81
C ALA A 61 14.12 23.49 -21.87
N SER A 62 14.96 24.39 -22.38
CA SER A 62 15.72 24.25 -23.63
C SER A 62 16.97 23.35 -23.58
N ASP A 63 17.08 22.42 -22.62
CA ASP A 63 18.33 21.67 -22.37
C ASP A 63 18.12 20.17 -22.10
N VAL A 64 17.00 19.59 -22.57
CA VAL A 64 16.72 18.16 -22.35
C VAL A 64 16.56 17.43 -23.68
N SER A 65 17.43 16.44 -23.91
CA SER A 65 17.38 15.58 -25.09
C SER A 65 16.12 14.70 -25.11
N TYR A 66 15.63 14.38 -26.32
CA TYR A 66 14.47 13.51 -26.50
C TYR A 66 14.77 12.07 -26.04
N SER A 67 16.02 11.61 -26.14
CA SER A 67 16.46 10.32 -25.61
C SER A 67 16.28 10.22 -24.08
N LYS A 68 16.58 11.31 -23.36
CA LYS A 68 16.40 11.41 -21.90
C LYS A 68 14.92 11.46 -21.52
N LEU A 69 14.11 12.21 -22.27
CA LEU A 69 12.66 12.26 -22.08
C LEU A 69 11.99 10.92 -22.33
N TYR A 70 12.37 10.21 -23.40
CA TYR A 70 11.88 8.87 -23.68
C TYR A 70 12.24 7.90 -22.55
N SER A 71 13.48 7.94 -22.08
CA SER A 71 13.94 7.13 -20.95
C SER A 71 13.17 7.43 -19.66
N LEU A 72 12.88 8.70 -19.39
CA LEU A 72 12.08 9.13 -18.24
C LEU A 72 10.65 8.58 -18.32
N GLY A 73 9.99 8.70 -19.48
CA GLY A 73 8.67 8.14 -19.73
C GLY A 73 8.64 6.62 -19.52
N ARG A 74 9.61 5.91 -20.11
CA ARG A 74 9.76 4.45 -19.93
C ARG A 74 9.99 4.06 -18.48
N ALA A 75 10.81 4.80 -17.75
CA ALA A 75 11.03 4.57 -16.33
C ALA A 75 9.75 4.81 -15.51
N ALA A 76 8.98 5.85 -15.84
CA ALA A 76 7.69 6.12 -15.21
C ALA A 76 6.68 4.99 -15.47
N ASP A 77 6.56 4.49 -16.70
CA ASP A 77 5.69 3.35 -17.02
C ASP A 77 6.11 2.08 -16.28
N LYS A 78 7.42 1.78 -16.27
CA LYS A 78 7.94 0.63 -15.51
C LYS A 78 7.60 0.73 -14.03
N ARG A 79 7.74 1.91 -13.43
CA ARG A 79 7.38 2.15 -12.02
C ARG A 79 5.90 1.91 -11.73
N ARG A 80 5.01 2.25 -12.67
CA ARG A 80 3.55 2.03 -12.51
C ARG A 80 3.16 0.54 -12.49
N VAL A 81 3.91 -0.30 -13.20
CA VAL A 81 3.65 -1.74 -13.30
C VAL A 81 4.47 -2.54 -12.30
N GLN A 82 5.52 -1.93 -11.74
CA GLN A 82 6.37 -2.56 -10.75
C GLN A 82 5.53 -2.91 -9.51
N LYS A 83 5.51 -4.20 -9.16
CA LYS A 83 4.90 -4.64 -7.92
C LYS A 83 5.59 -3.94 -6.75
N PRO A 84 4.82 -3.48 -5.74
CA PRO A 84 5.40 -2.98 -4.50
C PRO A 84 6.43 -3.96 -3.95
N LEU A 85 7.48 -3.44 -3.31
CA LEU A 85 8.45 -4.28 -2.64
C LEU A 85 7.74 -5.16 -1.60
N LYS A 86 8.28 -6.37 -1.38
CA LYS A 86 7.79 -7.25 -0.32
C LYS A 86 7.93 -6.52 1.02
N PRO A 87 6.92 -6.58 1.92
CA PRO A 87 7.08 -6.01 3.24
C PRO A 87 8.27 -6.65 3.98
N HIS A 88 8.98 -5.84 4.76
CA HIS A 88 10.02 -6.29 5.68
C HIS A 88 9.45 -6.75 7.03
N LEU A 89 8.14 -6.55 7.25
CA LEU A 89 7.40 -7.15 8.36
C LEU A 89 6.62 -8.35 7.86
N SER A 90 6.43 -9.32 8.74
CA SER A 90 5.49 -10.42 8.63
C SER A 90 4.49 -10.37 9.78
N LEU A 91 3.44 -11.19 9.72
CA LEU A 91 2.50 -11.30 10.83
C LEU A 91 3.13 -11.90 12.09
N HIS A 92 4.19 -12.71 11.97
CA HIS A 92 4.90 -13.28 13.12
C HIS A 92 5.61 -12.21 13.95
N ASP A 93 5.96 -11.08 13.33
CA ASP A 93 6.64 -9.98 14.00
C ASP A 93 5.66 -9.07 14.78
N LEU A 94 4.37 -9.39 14.82
CA LEU A 94 3.33 -8.49 15.34
C LEU A 94 2.47 -9.14 16.42
N PHE A 95 1.99 -8.32 17.36
CA PHE A 95 0.91 -8.66 18.29
C PHE A 95 -0.28 -7.73 18.04
N PHE A 96 -1.48 -8.29 18.08
CA PHE A 96 -2.74 -7.58 17.94
C PHE A 96 -3.38 -7.52 19.31
N ALA A 97 -3.47 -6.32 19.88
CA ALA A 97 -4.10 -6.06 21.17
C ALA A 97 -5.37 -5.25 20.95
N VAL A 98 -6.52 -5.85 21.23
CA VAL A 98 -7.83 -5.22 21.09
C VAL A 98 -8.50 -5.18 22.46
N ASP A 99 -9.02 -4.03 22.82
CA ASP A 99 -9.71 -3.81 24.07
C ASP A 99 -11.03 -3.08 23.81
N VAL A 100 -12.11 -3.62 24.35
CA VAL A 100 -13.46 -3.11 24.24
C VAL A 100 -13.95 -2.84 25.65
N GLN A 101 -14.33 -1.60 25.92
CA GLN A 101 -14.74 -1.14 27.24
C GLN A 101 -16.11 -0.46 27.16
N THR A 102 -16.87 -0.54 28.25
CA THR A 102 -17.97 0.38 28.51
C THR A 102 -17.45 1.60 29.25
N SER A 103 -18.33 2.52 29.66
CA SER A 103 -17.95 3.62 30.57
C SER A 103 -17.56 3.15 31.98
N ARG A 104 -17.85 1.91 32.34
CA ARG A 104 -17.73 1.38 33.70
C ARG A 104 -16.61 0.36 33.84
N GLU A 105 -16.48 -0.54 32.87
CA GLU A 105 -15.56 -1.68 32.93
C GLU A 105 -15.13 -2.19 31.54
N SER A 106 -14.06 -2.98 31.50
CA SER A 106 -13.65 -3.68 30.28
C SER A 106 -14.60 -4.85 30.01
N VAL A 107 -15.09 -4.92 28.77
CA VAL A 107 -16.01 -5.95 28.28
C VAL A 107 -15.22 -7.16 27.78
N VAL A 108 -14.18 -6.89 26.99
CA VAL A 108 -13.29 -7.91 26.44
C VAL A 108 -11.95 -7.28 26.09
N THR A 109 -10.88 -7.94 26.52
CA THR A 109 -9.51 -7.65 26.08
C THR A 109 -8.93 -8.90 25.45
N VAL A 110 -8.42 -8.78 24.23
CA VAL A 110 -7.76 -9.86 23.51
C VAL A 110 -6.37 -9.42 23.08
N VAL A 111 -5.39 -10.28 23.32
CA VAL A 111 -4.04 -10.15 22.77
C VAL A 111 -3.72 -11.42 22.01
N LYS A 112 -3.39 -11.31 20.73
CA LYS A 112 -3.02 -12.44 19.87
C LYS A 112 -1.71 -12.18 19.12
N PRO A 113 -0.77 -13.13 19.12
CA PRO A 113 0.35 -13.10 18.19
C PRO A 113 -0.19 -13.15 16.74
N GLY A 114 0.34 -12.31 15.86
CA GLY A 114 -0.10 -12.23 14.48
C GLY A 114 0.15 -13.51 13.71
N GLY A 115 1.20 -14.26 14.07
CA GLY A 115 1.48 -15.59 13.51
C GLY A 115 0.41 -16.66 13.79
N GLU A 116 -0.47 -16.44 14.76
CA GLU A 116 -1.60 -17.33 15.06
C GLU A 116 -2.89 -16.90 14.34
N LEU A 117 -2.90 -15.72 13.73
CA LEU A 117 -4.08 -15.22 13.01
C LEU A 117 -4.23 -15.96 11.69
N LYS A 118 -5.42 -16.54 11.47
CA LYS A 118 -5.74 -17.25 10.24
C LYS A 118 -5.98 -16.23 9.11
N VAL A 119 -5.07 -16.20 8.14
CA VAL A 119 -5.26 -15.46 6.89
C VAL A 119 -6.28 -16.20 6.04
N ASP A 120 -7.27 -15.49 5.52
CA ASP A 120 -8.26 -16.10 4.64
C ASP A 120 -7.65 -16.53 3.29
N LYS A 121 -8.38 -17.35 2.53
CA LYS A 121 -7.95 -17.82 1.19
C LYS A 121 -7.75 -16.70 0.17
N ASN A 122 -8.30 -15.52 0.41
CA ASN A 122 -8.16 -14.36 -0.47
C ASN A 122 -6.92 -13.52 -0.12
N GLY A 123 -6.22 -13.85 0.98
CA GLY A 123 -5.00 -13.16 1.39
C GLY A 123 -5.24 -11.72 1.83
N VAL A 124 -6.41 -11.40 2.40
CA VAL A 124 -6.72 -10.05 2.86
C VAL A 124 -6.31 -9.80 4.30
N PHE A 125 -6.01 -8.55 4.62
CA PHE A 125 -5.73 -8.07 5.97
C PHE A 125 -7.04 -7.95 6.76
N ARG A 126 -7.61 -9.11 7.10
CA ARG A 126 -8.78 -9.28 7.95
C ARG A 126 -8.64 -10.57 8.73
N PHE A 127 -8.84 -10.49 10.04
CA PHE A 127 -8.61 -11.60 10.95
C PHE A 127 -9.78 -11.74 11.90
N ASP A 128 -10.33 -12.95 11.97
CA ASP A 128 -11.26 -13.32 13.02
C ASP A 128 -10.47 -13.74 14.26
N ILE A 129 -10.82 -13.13 15.38
CA ILE A 129 -10.18 -13.31 16.68
C ILE A 129 -11.17 -14.02 17.59
N GLU A 130 -10.80 -15.23 18.02
CA GLU A 130 -11.58 -16.02 18.96
C GLU A 130 -11.55 -15.36 20.34
N VAL A 131 -12.74 -15.17 20.93
CA VAL A 131 -12.93 -14.60 22.26
C VAL A 131 -13.18 -15.74 23.26
N GLU A 132 -12.38 -15.78 24.32
CA GLU A 132 -12.54 -16.79 25.39
C GLU A 132 -13.83 -16.56 26.17
N SER A 133 -14.69 -17.57 26.23
CA SER A 133 -16.04 -17.47 26.82
C SER A 133 -16.06 -17.25 28.34
N GLU A 134 -14.96 -17.55 29.05
CA GLU A 134 -14.88 -17.46 30.51
C GLU A 134 -14.70 -16.02 31.03
N LYS A 135 -14.36 -15.06 30.17
CA LYS A 135 -14.08 -13.65 30.54
C LYS A 135 -15.12 -12.67 30.00
N LEU A 136 -16.28 -13.16 29.57
CA LEU A 136 -17.29 -12.31 28.94
C LEU A 136 -18.07 -11.51 29.99
N VAL A 137 -17.95 -10.19 29.93
CA VAL A 137 -18.78 -9.28 30.73
C VAL A 137 -19.98 -8.84 29.90
N GLY A 138 -21.18 -9.03 30.45
CA GLY A 138 -22.42 -8.59 29.81
C GLY A 138 -22.63 -7.09 29.99
N PHE A 139 -22.95 -6.39 28.90
CA PHE A 139 -23.26 -4.95 28.87
C PHE A 139 -24.67 -4.69 28.33
N GLU A 140 -25.17 -3.46 28.49
CA GLU A 140 -26.48 -3.07 27.96
C GLU A 140 -26.37 -2.68 26.48
N ALA A 141 -27.33 -3.09 25.64
CA ALA A 141 -27.30 -2.81 24.20
C ALA A 141 -27.25 -1.30 23.85
N LEU A 142 -27.62 -0.41 24.79
CA LEU A 142 -27.59 1.04 24.61
C LEU A 142 -26.27 1.70 25.04
N ASP A 143 -25.37 0.95 25.67
CA ASP A 143 -24.10 1.48 26.18
C ASP A 143 -23.21 1.94 25.02
N SER A 144 -22.50 3.05 25.25
CA SER A 144 -21.41 3.46 24.36
C SER A 144 -20.18 2.61 24.65
N LEU A 145 -19.63 1.98 23.62
CA LEU A 145 -18.37 1.25 23.71
C LEU A 145 -17.20 2.18 23.38
N ARG A 146 -16.10 2.02 24.11
CA ARG A 146 -14.78 2.52 23.72
C ARG A 146 -13.99 1.33 23.19
N ILE A 147 -13.40 1.50 22.02
CA ILE A 147 -12.62 0.48 21.34
C ILE A 147 -11.22 1.00 21.12
N THR A 148 -10.25 0.23 21.59
CA THR A 148 -8.84 0.45 21.32
C THR A 148 -8.29 -0.78 20.60
N TRP A 149 -7.66 -0.58 19.45
CA TRP A 149 -6.92 -1.62 18.75
C TRP A 149 -5.51 -1.12 18.46
N ASN A 150 -4.54 -1.80 19.05
CA ASN A 150 -3.11 -1.58 18.86
C ASN A 150 -2.48 -2.76 18.12
N VAL A 151 -1.54 -2.45 17.24
CA VAL A 151 -0.60 -3.40 16.66
C VAL A 151 0.77 -3.10 17.24
N VAL A 152 1.38 -4.11 17.84
CA VAL A 152 2.65 -3.99 18.58
C VAL A 152 3.71 -4.80 17.86
N LEU A 153 4.89 -4.22 17.64
CA LEU A 153 6.03 -4.89 17.06
C LEU A 153 6.69 -5.83 18.10
N GLU A 154 7.08 -7.03 17.68
CA GLU A 154 7.72 -8.04 18.52
C GLU A 154 8.90 -7.47 19.32
N GLY A 155 9.03 -7.92 20.57
CA GLY A 155 10.00 -7.37 21.52
C GLY A 155 9.62 -5.98 22.03
N PHE A 156 8.36 -5.55 21.83
CA PHE A 156 7.81 -4.27 22.27
C PHE A 156 8.58 -3.06 21.74
N LYS A 157 9.12 -3.18 20.53
CA LYS A 157 9.99 -2.17 19.90
C LYS A 157 9.22 -0.98 19.32
N GLY A 158 7.91 -1.10 19.18
CA GLY A 158 7.04 -0.06 18.66
C GLY A 158 5.57 -0.45 18.78
N VAL A 159 4.69 0.55 18.76
CA VAL A 159 3.23 0.37 18.79
C VAL A 159 2.57 1.35 17.84
N PHE A 160 1.53 0.87 17.15
CA PHE A 160 0.68 1.70 16.32
C PHE A 160 -0.78 1.48 16.70
N THR A 161 -1.50 2.57 16.98
CA THR A 161 -2.93 2.53 17.31
C THR A 161 -3.74 2.57 16.02
N MET A 162 -4.24 1.39 15.63
CA MET A 162 -5.13 1.24 14.46
C MET A 162 -6.47 1.93 14.70
N MET A 163 -6.98 1.88 15.93
CA MET A 163 -8.26 2.46 16.31
C MET A 163 -8.25 2.90 17.77
N ASP A 164 -8.67 4.13 18.05
CA ASP A 164 -9.20 4.57 19.36
C ASP A 164 -10.48 5.35 19.06
N CYS A 165 -11.62 4.74 19.35
CA CYS A 165 -12.92 5.37 19.11
C CYS A 165 -13.90 5.08 20.24
N LYS A 166 -14.85 5.99 20.43
CA LYS A 166 -15.97 5.82 21.34
C LYS A 166 -17.26 6.01 20.55
N GLY A 167 -18.19 5.08 20.69
CA GLY A 167 -19.47 5.15 20.01
C GLY A 167 -20.36 3.97 20.35
N LYS A 168 -21.60 4.02 19.87
CA LYS A 168 -22.49 2.87 19.97
C LYS A 168 -22.15 1.81 18.91
N GLY A 169 -21.45 2.17 17.84
CA GLY A 169 -21.25 1.29 16.68
C GLY A 169 -22.49 1.29 15.79
N SER A 170 -22.33 0.88 14.54
CA SER A 170 -23.47 0.64 13.65
C SER A 170 -23.95 -0.79 13.89
N PHE A 171 -25.16 -0.94 14.45
CA PHE A 171 -25.74 -2.25 14.70
C PHE A 171 -26.69 -2.66 13.59
N VAL A 172 -26.37 -3.75 12.90
CA VAL A 172 -27.27 -4.38 11.92
C VAL A 172 -27.98 -5.53 12.63
N LEU A 173 -29.32 -5.49 12.68
CA LEU A 173 -30.18 -6.50 13.32
C LEU A 173 -29.97 -6.68 14.85
N GLY A 174 -29.21 -5.80 15.50
CA GLY A 174 -28.99 -5.80 16.96
C GLY A 174 -27.95 -6.82 17.47
N LEU A 175 -27.37 -7.64 16.59
CA LEU A 175 -26.44 -8.72 16.96
C LEU A 175 -25.03 -8.56 16.38
N GLU A 176 -24.79 -7.57 15.52
CA GLU A 176 -23.45 -7.27 15.00
C GLU A 176 -23.14 -5.78 15.19
N GLY A 177 -22.04 -5.46 15.88
CA GLY A 177 -21.57 -4.09 16.07
C GLY A 177 -20.40 -3.76 15.15
N TRP A 178 -20.52 -2.70 14.36
CA TRP A 178 -19.46 -2.25 13.45
C TRP A 178 -18.86 -0.91 13.89
N PHE A 179 -17.54 -0.89 14.02
CA PHE A 179 -16.72 0.28 14.30
C PHE A 179 -15.67 0.48 13.22
N SER A 180 -15.45 1.73 12.86
CA SER A 180 -14.49 2.10 11.83
C SER A 180 -13.78 3.40 12.19
N LYS A 181 -12.49 3.50 11.88
CA LYS A 181 -11.71 4.72 12.07
C LYS A 181 -10.76 4.90 10.89
N GLU A 182 -10.77 6.10 10.30
CA GLU A 182 -9.80 6.42 9.25
C GLU A 182 -8.38 6.37 9.81
N LEU A 183 -7.50 5.72 9.05
CA LEU A 183 -6.10 5.56 9.38
C LEU A 183 -5.31 6.79 8.90
N PRO A 184 -4.23 7.19 9.59
CA PRO A 184 -3.39 8.30 9.15
C PRO A 184 -2.67 7.97 7.83
N PRO A 185 -2.35 8.98 6.99
CA PRO A 185 -1.61 8.74 5.74
C PRO A 185 -0.19 8.23 6.03
N ALA A 186 0.25 7.25 5.24
CA ALA A 186 1.60 6.72 5.30
C ALA A 186 2.52 7.60 4.42
N GLY A 187 3.14 8.63 5.01
CA GLY A 187 4.06 9.54 4.29
C GLY A 187 4.63 10.69 5.12
N CYS A 188 5.78 11.23 4.70
CA CYS A 188 6.52 12.30 5.39
C CYS A 188 5.98 13.72 5.10
N CYS A 189 5.05 13.87 4.17
CA CYS A 189 4.51 15.16 3.79
C CYS A 189 3.15 15.35 4.46
N SER A 190 3.06 16.34 5.34
CA SER A 190 1.84 16.80 6.02
C SER A 190 0.85 17.45 5.03
N SER A 191 0.41 16.72 4.01
CA SER A 191 -0.81 17.11 3.30
C SER A 191 -2.01 16.60 4.10
N GLU A 192 -3.08 17.37 4.15
CA GLU A 192 -4.39 16.98 4.69
C GLU A 192 -5.08 15.86 3.88
N ALA A 193 -4.32 15.10 3.09
CA ALA A 193 -4.86 14.04 2.27
C ALA A 193 -5.24 12.84 3.15
N ALA A 194 -6.51 12.44 3.05
CA ALA A 194 -7.01 11.18 3.58
C ALA A 194 -6.11 10.02 3.16
N SER A 195 -5.86 9.07 4.06
CA SER A 195 -5.02 7.90 3.73
C SER A 195 -5.67 6.98 2.70
N GLY A 196 -6.99 7.09 2.55
CA GLY A 196 -7.79 6.14 1.78
C GLY A 196 -8.00 4.80 2.49
N LEU A 197 -7.52 4.65 3.72
CA LEU A 197 -7.57 3.41 4.50
C LEU A 197 -8.35 3.63 5.80
N VAL A 198 -9.06 2.60 6.22
CA VAL A 198 -9.87 2.58 7.44
C VAL A 198 -9.57 1.30 8.20
N ALA A 199 -9.31 1.44 9.51
CA ALA A 199 -9.34 0.34 10.44
C ALA A 199 -10.80 -0.07 10.65
N ASP A 200 -11.07 -1.34 10.45
CA ASP A 200 -12.38 -1.97 10.52
C ASP A 200 -12.41 -2.94 11.69
N LEU A 201 -13.41 -2.82 12.56
CA LEU A 201 -13.62 -3.76 13.66
C LEU A 201 -15.09 -4.14 13.75
N ARG A 202 -15.35 -5.44 13.81
CA ARG A 202 -16.68 -6.03 13.91
C ARG A 202 -16.78 -6.91 15.15
N LEU A 203 -17.87 -6.73 15.88
CA LEU A 203 -18.23 -7.51 17.05
C LEU A 203 -19.46 -8.35 16.71
N GLY A 204 -19.35 -9.68 16.85
CA GLY A 204 -20.51 -10.57 16.90
C GLY A 204 -21.00 -10.64 18.34
N LEU A 205 -22.26 -10.30 18.55
CA LEU A 205 -22.89 -10.18 19.86
C LEU A 205 -23.91 -11.28 20.08
N ARG A 206 -24.04 -11.72 21.32
CA ARG A 206 -25.04 -12.69 21.75
C ARG A 206 -25.76 -12.18 22.99
N GLU A 207 -27.07 -12.35 23.02
CA GLU A 207 -27.86 -12.05 24.21
C GLU A 207 -27.77 -13.22 25.21
N SER A 208 -27.54 -12.91 26.47
CA SER A 208 -27.49 -13.86 27.57
C SER A 208 -28.04 -13.21 28.84
N GLY A 209 -29.18 -13.71 29.33
CA GLY A 209 -29.79 -13.22 30.57
C GLY A 209 -30.19 -11.75 30.57
N GLY A 210 -30.64 -11.21 29.44
CA GLY A 210 -31.02 -9.79 29.27
C GLY A 210 -29.83 -8.83 29.13
N LYS A 211 -28.60 -9.36 29.04
CA LYS A 211 -27.38 -8.61 28.71
C LYS A 211 -26.80 -9.07 27.39
N VAL A 212 -25.96 -8.25 26.79
CA VAL A 212 -25.26 -8.56 25.55
C VAL A 212 -23.80 -8.89 25.86
N VAL A 213 -23.28 -9.97 25.28
CA VAL A 213 -21.87 -10.37 25.38
C VAL A 213 -21.22 -10.41 24.00
N VAL A 214 -19.91 -10.17 23.95
CA VAL A 214 -19.13 -10.29 22.70
C VAL A 214 -18.77 -11.77 22.49
N GLU A 215 -19.32 -12.40 21.47
CA GLU A 215 -19.03 -13.79 21.13
C GLU A 215 -17.88 -13.91 20.12
N LYS A 216 -17.80 -12.98 19.17
CA LYS A 216 -16.82 -13.01 18.07
C LYS A 216 -16.26 -11.62 17.83
N MET A 217 -15.02 -11.55 17.38
CA MET A 217 -14.37 -10.30 16.99
C MET A 217 -13.68 -10.49 15.65
N SER A 218 -13.77 -9.49 14.78
CA SER A 218 -13.04 -9.45 13.51
C SER A 218 -12.39 -8.09 13.36
N VAL A 219 -11.12 -8.04 12.99
CA VAL A 219 -10.38 -6.80 12.73
C VAL A 219 -9.82 -6.81 11.32
N GLY A 220 -9.71 -5.66 10.68
CA GLY A 220 -9.14 -5.57 9.34
C GLY A 220 -8.85 -4.16 8.88
N VAL A 221 -8.30 -4.06 7.67
CA VAL A 221 -8.02 -2.77 7.02
C VAL A 221 -8.74 -2.71 5.69
N LEU A 222 -9.60 -1.70 5.53
CA LEU A 222 -10.45 -1.48 4.36
C LEU A 222 -9.91 -0.28 3.56
N SER A 223 -9.89 -0.40 2.23
CA SER A 223 -9.75 0.76 1.35
C SER A 223 -11.11 1.43 1.13
N ILE A 224 -11.22 2.73 1.40
CA ILE A 224 -12.45 3.50 1.16
C ILE A 224 -12.69 3.77 -0.33
N VAL A 225 -11.65 3.63 -1.16
CA VAL A 225 -11.74 3.82 -2.61
C VAL A 225 -12.42 2.61 -3.25
N SER A 226 -12.03 1.41 -2.86
CA SER A 226 -12.56 0.17 -3.43
C SER A 226 -13.62 -0.52 -2.58
N TRP A 227 -13.84 -0.07 -1.33
CA TRP A 227 -14.67 -0.74 -0.33
C TRP A 227 -14.32 -2.23 -0.17
N ARG A 228 -13.03 -2.53 -0.20
CA ARG A 228 -12.48 -3.89 -0.09
C ARG A 228 -11.36 -3.91 0.93
N TYR A 229 -11.22 -5.04 1.62
CA TYR A 229 -10.07 -5.26 2.48
C TYR A 229 -8.81 -5.27 1.64
N VAL A 230 -7.76 -4.62 2.15
CA VAL A 230 -6.44 -4.61 1.50
C VAL A 230 -5.81 -6.00 1.61
N CYS A 231 -4.85 -6.34 0.74
CA CYS A 231 -4.12 -7.59 0.91
C CYS A 231 -3.21 -7.53 2.15
N VAL A 232 -2.82 -8.69 2.68
CA VAL A 232 -1.92 -8.75 3.86
C VAL A 232 -0.63 -7.97 3.62
N ASP A 233 -0.02 -8.09 2.43
CA ASP A 233 1.21 -7.38 2.09
C ASP A 233 1.02 -5.85 2.08
N ASP A 234 -0.12 -5.35 1.62
CA ASP A 234 -0.44 -3.92 1.65
C ASP A 234 -0.61 -3.42 3.09
N GLY A 235 -1.32 -4.19 3.93
CA GLY A 235 -1.50 -3.87 5.35
C GLY A 235 -0.17 -3.87 6.12
N LEU A 236 0.69 -4.86 5.86
CA LEU A 236 2.03 -4.93 6.45
C LEU A 236 2.90 -3.76 5.98
N ARG A 237 2.91 -3.42 4.68
CA ARG A 237 3.63 -2.24 4.16
C ARG A 237 3.16 -0.95 4.79
N TYR A 238 1.86 -0.81 5.03
CA TYR A 238 1.29 0.33 5.73
C TYR A 238 1.82 0.40 7.18
N LEU A 239 1.73 -0.70 7.94
CA LEU A 239 2.21 -0.79 9.32
C LEU A 239 3.72 -0.52 9.45
N GLN A 240 4.51 -0.97 8.48
CA GLN A 240 5.95 -0.71 8.45
C GLN A 240 6.31 0.77 8.54
N HIS A 241 5.49 1.66 7.97
CA HIS A 241 5.77 3.10 7.98
C HIS A 241 5.73 3.70 9.40
N PHE A 242 5.02 3.04 10.32
CA PHE A 242 4.84 3.51 11.70
C PHE A 242 5.62 2.68 12.72
N LEU A 243 5.88 1.40 12.43
CA LEU A 243 6.52 0.47 13.36
C LEU A 243 8.02 0.33 13.16
N LEU A 244 8.53 0.54 11.94
CA LEU A 244 9.96 0.47 11.66
C LEU A 244 10.56 1.87 11.62
N PRO A 245 11.78 2.06 12.15
CA PRO A 245 12.51 3.30 11.95
C PRO A 245 12.70 3.54 10.45
N CYS A 246 12.51 4.78 9.99
CA CYS A 246 12.95 5.19 8.66
C CYS A 246 14.45 4.95 8.59
N ASN A 247 14.90 3.99 7.78
CA ASN A 247 16.32 3.89 7.43
C ASN A 247 16.67 5.17 6.66
N VAL A 248 17.33 6.11 7.34
CA VAL A 248 17.97 7.30 6.76
C VAL A 248 19.25 6.86 6.05
#